data_AF-A0A7C5MKQ6-F1
#
_entry.id   AF-A0A7C5MKQ6-F1
#
_cell.length_a   1.000
_cell.length_b   1.000
_cell.length_c   1.000
_cell.angle_alpha   90.00
_cell.angle_beta   90.00
_cell.angle_gamma   90.00
#
_symmetry.space_group_name_H-M   'P 1'
#
loop_
_entity.id
_entity.type
_entity.pdbx_description
1 polymer ?
#
loop_
_entity_poly.entity_id
_entity_poly.type
_entity_poly.pdbx_seq_one_letter_code
_entity_poly.pdbx_strand_id
1 'polypeptide(L)'
;MKVKLSELLTLVEKYGEELNIILLNDIYLNTGTKVVELKAGTSFDPSYQEFYKKQNINEIDVKYDEKLYAKLISNFPSSYRQPEGRLSIVDLDRVIDNINSMNMSSKRKRNIISMCEIYRKTSSGYDEPILYFGEKLDNIRWNQIKVRLPRNTLIDYRVDECGILIFYPLKAGDPNYAQKFIQFTELVSMMVESKKNGVILYPDFNPETDVFTANNKADLIRIYNDNKPSLVVVGGEMDEDCKNALIQLKQFDKYAKMILIKSPEPQKRQAILTEIKKIYNRKQWLEEIK
;
A
#
# COMPACT_ATOMS: atom_id res chain seq x y z
N MET A 1 10.95 -3.07 -12.79
CA MET A 1 10.58 -3.06 -11.37
C MET A 1 11.85 -3.05 -10.58
N LYS A 2 12.01 -2.10 -9.67
CA LYS A 2 13.20 -2.01 -8.84
C LYS A 2 13.03 -2.83 -7.57
N VAL A 3 13.97 -3.74 -7.30
CA VAL A 3 13.92 -4.68 -6.18
C VAL A 3 15.23 -4.60 -5.40
N LYS A 4 15.17 -4.68 -4.06
CA LYS A 4 16.39 -4.70 -3.25
C LYS A 4 17.19 -5.97 -3.54
N LEU A 5 18.51 -5.84 -3.64
CA LEU A 5 19.41 -6.96 -3.87
C LEU A 5 19.24 -8.05 -2.80
N SER A 6 19.10 -7.67 -1.53
CA SER A 6 18.89 -8.63 -0.43
C SER A 6 17.61 -9.44 -0.59
N GLU A 7 16.54 -8.82 -1.10
CA GLU A 7 15.25 -9.47 -1.35
C GLU A 7 15.39 -10.44 -2.54
N LEU A 8 16.05 -10.03 -3.63
CA LEU A 8 16.32 -10.89 -4.79
C LEU A 8 17.14 -12.12 -4.42
N LEU A 9 18.24 -11.94 -3.68
CA LEU A 9 19.11 -13.05 -3.26
C LEU A 9 18.36 -14.07 -2.41
N THR A 10 17.53 -13.60 -1.47
CA THR A 10 16.67 -14.46 -0.64
C THR A 10 15.68 -15.26 -1.51
N LEU A 11 15.08 -14.63 -2.53
CA LEU A 11 14.14 -15.31 -3.42
C LEU A 11 14.84 -16.35 -4.30
N VAL A 12 16.02 -16.04 -4.83
CA VAL A 12 16.80 -16.99 -5.64
C VAL A 12 17.26 -18.17 -4.80
N GLU A 13 17.72 -17.95 -3.57
CA GLU A 13 18.09 -19.04 -2.65
C GLU A 13 16.90 -19.97 -2.36
N LYS A 14 15.70 -19.41 -2.19
CA LYS A 14 14.50 -20.15 -1.79
C LYS A 14 13.77 -20.84 -2.94
N TYR A 15 13.72 -20.21 -4.12
CA TYR A 15 12.90 -20.66 -5.25
C TYR A 15 13.73 -21.03 -6.48
N GLY A 16 15.02 -20.71 -6.52
CA GLY A 16 15.94 -21.10 -7.59
C GLY A 16 15.45 -20.76 -8.98
N GLU A 17 15.50 -21.76 -9.86
CA GLU A 17 15.13 -21.67 -11.28
C GLU A 17 13.62 -21.46 -11.53
N GLU A 18 12.76 -21.56 -10.51
CA GLU A 18 11.32 -21.27 -10.67
C GLU A 18 11.06 -19.80 -11.02
N LEU A 19 12.01 -18.91 -10.69
CA LEU A 19 11.89 -17.48 -10.91
C LEU A 19 12.72 -17.03 -12.12
N ASN A 20 12.00 -16.54 -13.14
CA ASN A 20 12.65 -15.91 -14.28
C ASN A 20 12.93 -14.43 -14.00
N ILE A 21 14.03 -14.15 -13.29
CA ILE A 21 14.44 -12.79 -12.94
C ILE A 21 15.30 -12.23 -14.07
N ILE A 22 14.71 -11.44 -14.96
CA ILE A 22 15.41 -10.85 -16.11
C ILE A 22 15.85 -9.42 -15.79
N LEU A 23 17.10 -9.07 -16.08
CA LEU A 23 17.62 -7.70 -15.92
C LEU A 23 17.00 -6.75 -16.95
N LEU A 24 16.61 -5.54 -16.53
CA LEU A 24 16.14 -4.50 -17.47
C LEU A 24 17.27 -3.59 -17.97
N ASN A 25 18.33 -3.44 -17.19
CA ASN A 25 19.47 -2.57 -17.50
C ASN A 25 20.77 -3.38 -17.41
N ASP A 26 21.77 -2.97 -18.19
CA ASP A 26 23.12 -3.53 -18.07
C ASP A 26 23.70 -3.23 -16.68
N ILE A 27 24.39 -4.20 -16.09
CA ILE A 27 25.13 -4.04 -14.83
C ILE A 27 26.61 -4.30 -15.09
N TYR A 28 27.45 -3.36 -14.68
CA TYR A 28 28.90 -3.42 -14.86
C TYR A 28 29.60 -3.69 -13.52
N LEU A 29 30.06 -4.91 -13.33
CA LEU A 29 30.69 -5.38 -12.08
C LEU A 29 32.20 -5.44 -12.22
N ASN A 30 32.92 -4.81 -11.31
CA ASN A 30 34.38 -4.82 -11.28
C ASN A 30 34.87 -5.94 -10.36
N THR A 31 35.54 -6.95 -10.93
CA THR A 31 36.10 -8.07 -10.18
C THR A 31 37.52 -7.83 -9.66
N GLY A 32 38.04 -6.62 -9.83
CA GLY A 32 39.43 -6.23 -9.56
C GLY A 32 40.38 -6.53 -10.73
N THR A 33 40.12 -7.58 -11.49
CA THR A 33 40.93 -8.01 -12.64
C THR A 33 40.27 -7.71 -13.99
N LYS A 34 38.93 -7.61 -14.04
CA LYS A 34 38.16 -7.29 -15.24
C LYS A 34 36.82 -6.65 -14.87
N VAL A 35 36.20 -6.01 -15.85
CA VAL A 35 34.80 -5.60 -15.78
C VAL A 35 33.96 -6.72 -16.40
N VAL A 36 33.01 -7.24 -15.64
CA VAL A 36 31.98 -8.16 -16.10
C VAL A 36 30.73 -7.35 -16.39
N GLU A 37 30.25 -7.44 -17.64
CA GLU A 37 29.00 -6.85 -18.07
C GLU A 37 27.90 -7.92 -18.01
N LEU A 38 26.88 -7.69 -17.19
CA LEU A 38 25.64 -8.46 -17.17
C LEU A 38 24.62 -7.69 -18.00
N LYS A 39 24.27 -8.20 -19.18
CA LYS A 39 23.47 -7.47 -20.16
C LYS A 39 21.99 -7.43 -19.78
N ALA A 40 21.32 -6.34 -20.14
CA ALA A 40 19.87 -6.28 -20.14
C ALA A 40 19.28 -7.45 -20.95
N GLY A 41 18.21 -8.04 -20.44
CA GLY A 41 17.57 -9.22 -21.03
C GLY A 41 18.16 -10.56 -20.59
N THR A 42 19.27 -10.60 -19.85
CA THR A 42 19.78 -11.84 -19.26
C THR A 42 19.20 -12.10 -17.87
N SER A 43 19.23 -13.35 -17.43
CA SER A 43 18.86 -13.71 -16.06
C SER A 43 19.80 -13.07 -15.04
N PHE A 44 19.25 -12.68 -13.89
CA PHE A 44 20.01 -12.24 -12.73
C PHE A 44 20.90 -13.38 -12.22
N ASP A 45 22.19 -13.08 -12.06
CA ASP A 45 23.18 -14.04 -11.57
C ASP A 45 23.58 -13.73 -10.11
N PRO A 46 23.17 -14.57 -9.14
CA PRO A 46 23.50 -14.38 -7.73
C PRO A 46 24.97 -14.66 -7.40
N SER A 47 25.73 -15.34 -8.28
CA SER A 47 27.14 -15.69 -8.03
C SER A 47 28.04 -14.47 -7.87
N TYR A 48 27.59 -13.32 -8.38
CA TYR A 48 28.28 -12.04 -8.25
C TYR A 48 27.92 -11.23 -6.98
N GLN A 49 27.22 -11.82 -6.01
CA GLN A 49 26.79 -11.16 -4.75
C GLN A 49 27.85 -10.24 -4.12
N GLU A 50 29.07 -10.74 -3.95
CA GLU A 50 30.15 -9.98 -3.30
C GLU A 50 30.55 -8.74 -4.11
N PHE A 51 30.44 -8.79 -5.44
CA PHE A 51 30.75 -7.66 -6.30
C PHE A 51 29.65 -6.61 -6.30
N TYR A 52 28.38 -7.02 -6.29
CA TYR A 52 27.27 -6.08 -6.11
C TYR A 52 27.42 -5.30 -4.79
N LYS A 53 27.73 -6.01 -3.69
CA LYS A 53 27.96 -5.40 -2.37
C LYS A 53 29.15 -4.44 -2.37
N LYS A 54 30.31 -4.85 -2.92
CA LYS A 54 31.51 -4.00 -3.01
C LYS A 54 31.27 -2.70 -3.77
N GLN A 55 30.34 -2.71 -4.73
CA GLN A 55 29.97 -1.55 -5.53
C GLN A 55 28.75 -0.78 -5.00
N ASN A 56 28.24 -1.13 -3.82
CA ASN A 56 27.05 -0.52 -3.22
C ASN A 56 25.80 -0.59 -4.12
N ILE A 57 25.68 -1.63 -4.95
CA ILE A 57 24.47 -1.91 -5.72
C ILE A 57 23.47 -2.56 -4.78
N ASN A 58 22.56 -1.75 -4.24
CA ASN A 58 21.57 -2.21 -3.26
C ASN A 58 20.20 -2.54 -3.88
N GLU A 59 19.97 -2.10 -5.11
CA GLU A 59 18.73 -2.28 -5.84
C GLU A 59 19.02 -2.61 -7.30
N ILE A 60 18.19 -3.47 -7.89
CA ILE A 60 18.32 -3.93 -9.27
C ILE A 60 17.01 -3.73 -10.00
N ASP A 61 17.08 -3.18 -11.21
CA ASP A 61 15.95 -3.10 -12.12
C ASP A 61 15.77 -4.43 -12.85
N VAL A 62 14.68 -5.12 -12.52
CA VAL A 62 14.30 -6.40 -13.11
C VAL A 62 12.98 -6.29 -13.85
N LYS A 63 12.78 -7.13 -14.85
CA LYS A 63 11.52 -7.22 -15.58
C LYS A 63 10.44 -7.72 -14.62
N TYR A 64 9.34 -6.99 -14.58
CA TYR A 64 8.14 -7.36 -13.86
C TYR A 64 7.61 -8.68 -14.43
N ASP A 65 7.38 -9.60 -13.51
CA ASP A 65 6.76 -10.88 -13.74
C ASP A 65 5.80 -11.14 -12.58
N GLU A 66 4.58 -11.61 -12.89
CA GLU A 66 3.55 -11.82 -11.88
C GLU A 66 3.95 -12.86 -10.85
N LYS A 67 4.72 -13.90 -11.23
CA LYS A 67 5.19 -14.93 -10.30
C LYS A 67 6.26 -14.35 -9.37
N LEU A 68 7.23 -13.61 -9.91
CA LEU A 68 8.22 -12.90 -9.10
C LEU A 68 7.54 -11.98 -8.09
N TYR A 69 6.57 -11.20 -8.56
CA TYR A 69 5.84 -10.26 -7.70
C TYR A 69 5.02 -10.96 -6.61
N ALA A 70 4.36 -12.06 -6.93
CA ALA A 70 3.68 -12.89 -5.93
C ALA A 70 4.65 -13.42 -4.85
N LYS A 71 5.87 -13.82 -5.24
CA LYS A 71 6.89 -14.22 -4.26
C LYS A 71 7.37 -13.03 -3.42
N LEU A 72 7.57 -11.86 -4.01
CA LEU A 72 7.93 -10.64 -3.27
C LEU A 72 6.88 -10.29 -2.20
N ILE A 73 5.59 -10.31 -2.53
CA ILE A 73 4.49 -10.09 -1.58
C ILE A 73 4.54 -11.11 -0.43
N SER A 74 4.72 -12.39 -0.75
CA SER A 74 4.66 -13.45 0.27
C SER A 74 5.85 -13.44 1.25
N ASN A 75 7.03 -12.98 0.82
CA ASN A 75 8.25 -12.99 1.64
C ASN A 75 8.56 -11.61 2.25
N PHE A 76 8.10 -10.52 1.62
CA PHE A 76 8.37 -9.14 2.05
C PHE A 76 7.09 -8.28 2.05
N PRO A 77 6.06 -8.66 2.82
CA PRO A 77 4.75 -7.99 2.80
C PRO A 77 4.79 -6.53 3.30
N SER A 78 5.86 -6.12 3.98
CA SER A 78 6.09 -4.72 4.38
C SER A 78 6.54 -3.84 3.21
N SER A 79 7.36 -4.38 2.30
CA SER A 79 7.86 -3.70 1.10
C SER A 79 6.89 -3.80 -0.08
N TYR A 80 6.19 -4.94 -0.22
CA TYR A 80 5.33 -5.23 -1.37
C TYR A 80 3.91 -5.56 -0.94
N ARG A 81 2.98 -4.85 -1.55
CA ARG A 81 1.55 -4.97 -1.30
C ARG A 81 0.87 -5.71 -2.43
N GLN A 82 -0.26 -6.36 -2.19
CA GLN A 82 -1.10 -6.94 -3.23
C GLN A 82 -1.78 -5.84 -4.07
N PRO A 83 -2.11 -6.09 -5.34
CA PRO A 83 -3.07 -5.26 -6.04
C PRO A 83 -4.42 -5.24 -5.31
N GLU A 84 -5.13 -4.11 -5.34
CA GLU A 84 -6.53 -4.05 -4.91
C GLU A 84 -7.47 -4.64 -5.95
N GLY A 85 -7.05 -4.64 -7.20
CA GLY A 85 -7.80 -5.22 -8.29
C GLY A 85 -7.06 -5.07 -9.61
N ARG A 86 -7.72 -5.58 -10.65
CA ARG A 86 -7.30 -5.53 -12.03
C ARG A 86 -8.41 -4.91 -12.85
N LEU A 87 -8.11 -3.82 -13.58
CA LEU A 87 -9.10 -3.08 -14.36
C LEU A 87 -8.70 -2.94 -15.82
N SER A 88 -9.69 -2.82 -16.70
CA SER A 88 -9.46 -2.36 -18.07
C SER A 88 -9.01 -0.89 -18.07
N ILE A 89 -8.46 -0.44 -19.21
CA ILE A 89 -8.13 0.98 -19.40
C ILE A 89 -9.35 1.88 -19.14
N VAL A 90 -10.53 1.48 -19.63
CA VAL A 90 -11.77 2.29 -19.52
C VAL A 90 -12.21 2.40 -18.06
N ASP A 91 -12.17 1.28 -17.33
CA ASP A 91 -12.58 1.29 -15.92
C ASP A 91 -11.58 2.03 -15.04
N LEU A 92 -10.28 1.90 -15.33
CA LEU A 92 -9.25 2.65 -14.61
C LEU A 92 -9.37 4.16 -14.85
N ASP A 93 -9.71 4.58 -16.08
CA ASP A 93 -9.97 6.00 -16.41
C ASP A 93 -11.07 6.59 -15.52
N ARG A 94 -12.19 5.87 -15.39
CA ARG A 94 -13.30 6.27 -14.51
C ARG A 94 -12.88 6.37 -13.04
N VAL A 95 -12.09 5.41 -12.56
CA VAL A 95 -11.58 5.42 -11.19
C VAL A 95 -10.67 6.62 -10.92
N ILE A 96 -9.78 6.94 -11.87
CA ILE A 96 -8.88 8.08 -11.76
C ILE A 96 -9.69 9.39 -11.75
N ASP A 97 -10.70 9.53 -12.62
CA ASP A 97 -11.59 10.69 -12.62
C ASP A 97 -12.38 10.85 -11.32
N ASN A 98 -12.89 9.75 -10.76
CA ASN A 98 -13.57 9.76 -9.47
C ASN A 98 -12.62 10.20 -8.34
N ILE A 99 -11.39 9.66 -8.31
CA ILE A 99 -10.37 10.06 -7.33
C ILE A 99 -10.01 11.53 -7.48
N ASN A 100 -9.89 12.05 -8.69
CA ASN A 100 -9.62 13.46 -8.91
C ASN A 100 -10.78 14.35 -8.44
N SER A 101 -12.02 13.94 -8.68
CA SER A 101 -13.22 14.61 -8.15
C SER A 101 -13.24 14.61 -6.61
N MET A 102 -12.84 13.50 -5.99
CA MET A 102 -12.68 13.42 -4.54
C MET A 102 -11.57 14.37 -4.04
N ASN A 103 -10.43 14.42 -4.72
CA ASN A 103 -9.28 15.27 -4.41
C ASN A 103 -9.54 16.77 -4.61
N MET A 104 -10.48 17.15 -5.48
CA MET A 104 -10.93 18.53 -5.66
C MET A 104 -11.89 18.97 -4.55
N SER A 105 -12.63 18.03 -3.98
CA SER A 105 -13.66 18.27 -2.95
C SER A 105 -13.22 17.89 -1.53
N SER A 106 -11.94 17.59 -1.35
CA SER A 106 -11.30 17.33 -0.06
C SER A 106 -9.87 17.88 -0.04
N LYS A 107 -9.31 18.06 1.16
CA LYS A 107 -7.91 18.48 1.34
C LYS A 107 -6.93 17.31 1.23
N ARG A 108 -7.42 16.07 1.35
CA ARG A 108 -6.64 14.84 1.19
C ARG A 108 -6.35 14.56 -0.29
N LYS A 109 -5.09 14.25 -0.61
CA LYS A 109 -4.67 13.82 -1.96
C LYS A 109 -4.51 12.31 -2.02
N ARG A 110 -5.30 11.70 -2.91
CA ARG A 110 -5.31 10.26 -3.23
C ARG A 110 -4.73 10.02 -4.60
N ASN A 111 -4.06 8.89 -4.78
CA ASN A 111 -3.48 8.50 -6.04
C ASN A 111 -3.75 7.03 -6.30
N ILE A 112 -3.91 6.69 -7.58
CA ILE A 112 -3.79 5.32 -8.03
C ILE A 112 -2.30 5.00 -8.15
N ILE A 113 -1.90 3.82 -7.69
CA ILE A 113 -0.56 3.26 -7.80
C ILE A 113 -0.65 2.07 -8.75
N SER A 114 0.21 2.05 -9.77
CA SER A 114 0.39 0.88 -10.63
C SER A 114 1.08 -0.25 -9.87
N MET A 115 0.50 -1.44 -9.92
CA MET A 115 1.03 -2.65 -9.29
C MET A 115 1.55 -3.66 -10.34
N CYS A 116 1.78 -3.18 -11.56
CA CYS A 116 2.38 -3.91 -12.67
C CYS A 116 3.33 -3.01 -13.48
N GLU A 117 4.09 -3.61 -14.39
CA GLU A 117 4.76 -2.88 -15.47
C GLU A 117 4.25 -3.32 -16.82
N ILE A 118 4.19 -2.35 -17.73
CA ILE A 118 3.90 -2.60 -19.13
C ILE A 118 5.08 -2.11 -19.94
N TYR A 119 5.51 -2.93 -20.88
CA TYR A 119 6.67 -2.67 -21.72
C TYR A 119 6.25 -2.42 -23.16
N ARG A 120 7.02 -1.58 -23.84
CA ARG A 120 7.09 -1.53 -25.29
C ARG A 120 8.44 -2.06 -25.75
N LYS A 121 8.49 -2.60 -26.97
CA LYS A 121 9.76 -2.91 -27.63
C LYS A 121 10.38 -1.65 -28.21
N THR A 122 11.65 -1.40 -27.90
CA THR A 122 12.44 -0.36 -28.56
C THR A 122 12.83 -0.78 -29.98
N SER A 123 13.34 0.14 -30.78
CA SER A 123 13.92 -0.15 -32.11
C SER A 123 15.03 -1.20 -32.04
N SER A 124 15.74 -1.27 -30.91
CA SER A 124 16.80 -2.24 -30.64
C SER A 124 16.29 -3.59 -30.09
N GLY A 125 14.97 -3.76 -29.93
CA GLY A 125 14.35 -5.00 -29.44
C GLY A 125 14.31 -5.17 -27.91
N TYR A 126 14.85 -4.21 -27.15
CA TYR A 126 14.80 -4.22 -25.69
C TYR A 126 13.42 -3.82 -25.16
N ASP A 127 13.07 -4.34 -23.98
CA ASP A 127 11.85 -3.95 -23.27
C ASP A 127 12.06 -2.62 -22.55
N GLU A 128 11.25 -1.62 -22.88
CA GLU A 128 11.24 -0.32 -22.22
C GLU A 128 9.90 -0.14 -21.48
N PRO A 129 9.89 0.05 -20.15
CA PRO A 129 8.65 0.27 -19.40
C PRO A 129 7.99 1.59 -19.81
N ILE A 130 6.71 1.52 -20.17
CA ILE A 130 5.84 2.69 -20.41
C ILE A 130 4.97 3.02 -19.20
N LEU A 131 4.66 1.99 -18.40
CA LEU A 131 4.02 2.06 -17.09
C LEU A 131 4.95 1.37 -16.10
N TYR A 132 5.32 2.05 -15.03
CA TYR A 132 6.26 1.55 -14.04
C TYR A 132 5.53 0.98 -12.81
N PHE A 133 6.15 0.03 -12.13
CA PHE A 133 5.66 -0.49 -10.87
C PHE A 133 5.81 0.59 -9.80
N GLY A 134 4.79 0.77 -8.96
CA GLY A 134 4.76 1.81 -7.93
C GLY A 134 4.50 3.22 -8.48
N GLU A 135 4.25 3.37 -9.77
CA GLU A 135 3.98 4.66 -10.39
C GLU A 135 2.64 5.24 -9.94
N LYS A 136 2.64 6.50 -9.51
CA LYS A 136 1.41 7.24 -9.20
C LYS A 136 0.77 7.73 -10.49
N LEU A 137 -0.49 7.35 -10.70
CA LEU A 137 -1.29 7.72 -11.85
C LEU A 137 -2.25 8.84 -11.47
N ASP A 138 -1.86 10.07 -11.82
CA ASP A 138 -2.78 11.21 -11.89
C ASP A 138 -3.41 11.33 -13.28
N ASN A 139 -4.32 12.30 -13.46
CA ASN A 139 -5.00 12.50 -14.74
C ASN A 139 -4.02 12.83 -15.88
N ILE A 140 -2.95 13.58 -15.62
CA ILE A 140 -2.01 13.99 -16.65
C ILE A 140 -1.21 12.78 -17.12
N ARG A 141 -0.63 12.05 -16.17
CA ARG A 141 0.21 10.90 -16.42
C ARG A 141 -0.60 9.76 -17.04
N TRP A 142 -1.82 9.52 -16.58
CA TRP A 142 -2.68 8.49 -17.15
C TRP A 142 -3.08 8.79 -18.60
N ASN A 143 -3.44 10.03 -18.92
CA ASN A 143 -3.76 10.44 -20.30
C ASN A 143 -2.57 10.26 -21.26
N GLN A 144 -1.34 10.46 -20.80
CA GLN A 144 -0.14 10.23 -21.61
C GLN A 144 0.14 8.75 -21.89
N ILE A 145 -0.15 7.88 -20.92
CA ILE A 145 0.13 6.43 -21.03
C ILE A 145 -0.99 5.73 -21.79
N LYS A 146 -2.26 5.99 -21.46
CA LYS A 146 -3.41 5.20 -21.94
C LYS A 146 -3.54 5.16 -23.47
N VAL A 147 -3.14 6.24 -24.15
CA VAL A 147 -3.16 6.32 -25.62
C VAL A 147 -2.14 5.40 -26.30
N ARG A 148 -1.14 4.92 -25.55
CA ARG A 148 -0.07 4.04 -26.03
C ARG A 148 -0.35 2.57 -25.72
N LEU A 149 -1.42 2.28 -24.97
CA LEU A 149 -1.76 0.93 -24.53
C LEU A 149 -2.80 0.28 -25.46
N PRO A 150 -2.68 -1.03 -25.74
CA PRO A 150 -3.75 -1.80 -26.35
C PRO A 150 -5.05 -1.71 -25.54
N ARG A 151 -6.20 -1.63 -26.21
CA ARG A 151 -7.51 -1.45 -25.53
C ARG A 151 -7.85 -2.58 -24.55
N ASN A 152 -7.36 -3.79 -24.79
CA ASN A 152 -7.59 -4.98 -23.96
C ASN A 152 -6.57 -5.13 -22.82
N THR A 153 -5.67 -4.15 -22.65
CA THR A 153 -4.72 -4.17 -21.53
C THR A 153 -5.46 -4.10 -20.20
N LEU A 154 -5.06 -4.97 -19.29
CA LEU A 154 -5.51 -4.98 -17.90
C LEU A 154 -4.39 -4.42 -17.02
N ILE A 155 -4.76 -3.57 -16.06
CA ILE A 155 -3.84 -2.89 -15.16
C ILE A 155 -4.12 -3.37 -13.74
N ASP A 156 -3.09 -3.93 -13.09
CA ASP A 156 -3.11 -4.14 -11.66
C ASP A 156 -2.86 -2.81 -10.95
N TYR A 157 -3.73 -2.47 -10.02
CA TYR A 157 -3.71 -1.18 -9.36
C TYR A 157 -4.01 -1.28 -7.88
N ARG A 158 -3.68 -0.20 -7.16
CA ARG A 158 -4.08 0.03 -5.77
C ARG A 158 -4.23 1.53 -5.51
N VAL A 159 -5.14 1.93 -4.64
CA VAL A 159 -5.15 3.32 -4.13
C VAL A 159 -4.12 3.48 -3.02
N ASP A 160 -3.49 4.65 -2.93
CA ASP A 160 -2.53 5.01 -1.88
C ASP A 160 -3.14 5.20 -0.48
N GLU A 161 -4.30 4.61 -0.21
CA GLU A 161 -4.95 4.56 1.11
C GLU A 161 -4.76 3.18 1.74
N CYS A 162 -4.00 3.09 2.83
CA CYS A 162 -3.71 1.83 3.51
C CYS A 162 -3.71 2.03 5.02
N GLY A 163 -4.08 0.97 5.74
CA GLY A 163 -4.09 0.95 7.20
C GLY A 163 -5.30 1.57 7.89
N ILE A 164 -5.26 1.51 9.21
CA ILE A 164 -6.33 1.88 10.14
C ILE A 164 -5.75 2.88 11.14
N LEU A 165 -6.42 4.02 11.28
CA LEU A 165 -6.15 4.98 12.34
C LEU A 165 -7.13 4.79 13.49
N ILE A 166 -6.64 4.43 14.66
CA ILE A 166 -7.43 4.37 15.89
C ILE A 166 -7.38 5.75 16.54
N PHE A 167 -8.52 6.44 16.54
CA PHE A 167 -8.70 7.69 17.26
C PHE A 167 -9.39 7.43 18.59
N TYR A 168 -8.71 7.73 19.69
CA TYR A 168 -9.24 7.58 21.04
C TYR A 168 -8.88 8.80 21.88
N PRO A 169 -9.81 9.72 22.17
CA PRO A 169 -9.52 10.89 22.99
C PRO A 169 -9.01 10.50 24.39
N LEU A 170 -7.74 10.79 24.67
CA LEU A 170 -7.10 10.55 25.96
C LEU A 170 -6.56 11.88 26.50
N LYS A 171 -7.14 12.35 27.62
CA LYS A 171 -6.77 13.61 28.26
C LYS A 171 -6.21 13.35 29.65
N ALA A 172 -4.99 13.84 29.91
CA ALA A 172 -4.41 13.78 31.24
C ALA A 172 -5.29 14.53 32.24
N GLY A 173 -5.53 13.93 33.42
CA GLY A 173 -6.42 14.48 34.45
C GLY A 173 -7.91 14.14 34.28
N ASP A 174 -8.30 13.37 33.27
CA ASP A 174 -9.64 12.79 33.17
C ASP A 174 -9.82 11.74 34.29
N PRO A 175 -10.87 11.84 35.14
CA PRO A 175 -11.15 10.84 36.17
C PRO A 175 -11.29 9.41 35.62
N ASN A 176 -11.71 9.26 34.37
CA ASN A 176 -11.89 7.98 33.69
C ASN A 176 -10.69 7.59 32.81
N TYR A 177 -9.55 8.29 32.92
CA TYR A 177 -8.38 8.06 32.07
C TYR A 177 -7.94 6.59 32.07
N ALA A 178 -7.85 5.96 33.23
CA ALA A 178 -7.41 4.57 33.34
C ALA A 178 -8.33 3.61 32.56
N GLN A 179 -9.65 3.77 32.70
CA GLN A 179 -10.62 2.97 31.98
C GLN A 179 -10.56 3.22 30.47
N LYS A 180 -10.47 4.49 30.05
CA LYS A 180 -10.32 4.88 28.65
C LYS A 180 -9.03 4.31 28.03
N PHE A 181 -7.94 4.34 28.78
CA PHE A 181 -6.66 3.79 28.36
C PHE A 181 -6.74 2.27 28.16
N ILE A 182 -7.40 1.54 29.08
CA ILE A 182 -7.64 0.10 28.92
C ILE A 182 -8.43 -0.19 27.64
N GLN A 183 -9.52 0.54 27.40
CA GLN A 183 -10.33 0.37 26.18
C GLN A 183 -9.54 0.70 24.91
N PHE A 184 -8.73 1.75 24.93
CA PHE A 184 -7.81 2.08 23.85
C PHE A 184 -6.82 0.94 23.58
N THR A 185 -6.15 0.43 24.61
CA THR A 185 -5.21 -0.69 24.46
C THR A 185 -5.89 -1.93 23.92
N GLU A 186 -7.12 -2.22 24.33
CA GLU A 186 -7.87 -3.36 23.82
C GLU A 186 -8.22 -3.18 22.34
N LEU A 187 -8.61 -1.97 21.88
CA LEU A 187 -8.81 -1.70 20.45
C LEU A 187 -7.54 -1.91 19.62
N VAL A 188 -6.40 -1.43 20.12
CA VAL A 188 -5.10 -1.63 19.46
C VAL A 188 -4.79 -3.12 19.38
N SER A 189 -4.90 -3.84 20.51
CA SER A 189 -4.68 -5.29 20.59
C SER A 189 -5.60 -6.05 19.64
N MET A 190 -6.88 -5.68 19.52
CA MET A 190 -7.79 -6.30 18.55
C MET A 190 -7.30 -6.18 17.10
N MET A 191 -6.78 -5.02 16.70
CA MET A 191 -6.25 -4.82 15.34
C MET A 191 -4.96 -5.62 15.14
N VAL A 192 -4.05 -5.57 16.10
CA VAL A 192 -2.74 -6.24 16.07
C VAL A 192 -2.89 -7.76 16.04
N GLU A 193 -3.83 -8.29 16.81
CA GLU A 193 -4.09 -9.73 16.90
C GLU A 193 -5.14 -10.22 15.92
N SER A 194 -5.69 -9.38 15.05
CA SER A 194 -6.79 -9.72 14.14
C SER A 194 -6.56 -11.03 13.38
N LYS A 195 -5.37 -11.20 12.80
CA LYS A 195 -4.97 -12.42 12.08
C LYS A 195 -4.86 -13.65 12.99
N LYS A 196 -4.31 -13.50 14.21
CA LYS A 196 -4.24 -14.59 15.21
C LYS A 196 -5.65 -15.03 15.64
N ASN A 197 -6.58 -14.10 15.68
CA ASN A 197 -7.99 -14.34 15.99
C ASN A 197 -8.82 -14.80 14.76
N GLY A 198 -8.18 -15.15 13.64
CA GLY A 198 -8.86 -15.67 12.46
C GLY A 198 -9.56 -14.62 11.59
N VAL A 199 -9.43 -13.32 11.88
CA VAL A 199 -9.98 -12.25 11.04
C VAL A 199 -8.87 -11.59 10.24
N ILE A 200 -8.80 -11.93 8.95
CA ILE A 200 -7.94 -11.24 7.99
C ILE A 200 -8.68 -9.99 7.52
N LEU A 201 -8.27 -8.81 8.02
CA LEU A 201 -8.83 -7.51 7.62
C LEU A 201 -8.62 -7.24 6.12
N TYR A 202 -7.40 -7.50 5.64
CA TYR A 202 -7.01 -7.51 4.23
C TYR A 202 -5.83 -8.48 4.05
N PRO A 203 -5.68 -9.15 2.89
CA PRO A 203 -4.63 -10.18 2.70
C PRO A 203 -3.20 -9.75 3.05
N ASP A 204 -2.85 -8.50 2.77
CA ASP A 204 -1.53 -7.93 3.02
C ASP A 204 -1.50 -6.89 4.15
N PHE A 205 -2.52 -6.85 5.00
CA PHE A 205 -2.53 -5.98 6.18
C PHE A 205 -1.43 -6.40 7.16
N ASN A 206 -0.52 -5.48 7.47
CA ASN A 206 0.54 -5.66 8.45
C ASN A 206 0.26 -4.77 9.67
N PRO A 207 -0.17 -5.34 10.81
CA PRO A 207 -0.55 -4.53 11.95
C PRO A 207 0.58 -3.68 12.55
N GLU A 208 1.84 -4.05 12.35
CA GLU A 208 2.99 -3.28 12.84
C GLU A 208 3.18 -1.95 12.09
N THR A 209 2.79 -1.91 10.80
CA THR A 209 2.98 -0.74 9.94
C THR A 209 1.68 -0.04 9.56
N ASP A 210 0.55 -0.74 9.70
CA ASP A 210 -0.75 -0.32 9.19
C ASP A 210 -1.73 0.08 10.30
N VAL A 211 -1.31 0.04 11.56
CA VAL A 211 -2.12 0.53 12.69
C VAL A 211 -1.49 1.81 13.22
N PHE A 212 -2.22 2.91 13.04
CA PHE A 212 -1.85 4.23 13.53
C PHE A 212 -2.73 4.61 14.71
N THR A 213 -2.25 5.47 15.61
CA THR A 213 -3.02 5.90 16.77
C THR A 213 -3.00 7.42 16.89
N ALA A 214 -4.12 8.01 17.29
CA ALA A 214 -4.23 9.44 17.59
C ALA A 214 -5.08 9.64 18.85
N ASN A 215 -4.56 10.44 19.78
CA ASN A 215 -5.20 10.63 21.09
C ASN A 215 -5.81 12.01 21.28
N ASN A 216 -5.58 12.91 20.32
CA ASN A 216 -6.13 14.25 20.32
C ASN A 216 -6.41 14.69 18.88
N LYS A 217 -7.09 15.83 18.78
CA LYS A 217 -7.56 16.41 17.52
C LYS A 217 -6.43 16.84 16.57
N ALA A 218 -5.34 17.39 17.09
CA ALA A 218 -4.22 17.83 16.26
C ALA A 218 -3.52 16.61 15.63
N ASP A 219 -3.31 15.57 16.43
CA ASP A 219 -2.74 14.31 15.97
C ASP A 219 -3.64 13.59 14.97
N LEU A 220 -4.96 13.61 15.18
CA LEU A 220 -5.91 12.98 14.27
C LEU A 220 -5.72 13.48 12.83
N ILE A 221 -5.76 14.79 12.61
CA ILE A 221 -5.64 15.35 11.25
C ILE A 221 -4.25 15.13 10.67
N ARG A 222 -3.19 15.33 11.46
CA ARG A 222 -1.81 15.13 11.03
C ARG A 222 -1.58 13.69 10.57
N ILE A 223 -1.89 12.72 11.44
CA ILE A 223 -1.66 11.30 11.18
C ILE A 223 -2.54 10.81 10.04
N TYR A 224 -3.78 11.30 9.94
CA TYR A 224 -4.68 11.00 8.84
C TYR A 224 -4.14 11.50 7.48
N ASN A 225 -3.52 12.67 7.45
CA ASN A 225 -2.92 13.20 6.23
C ASN A 225 -1.63 12.46 5.85
N ASP A 226 -0.75 12.22 6.83
CA ASP A 226 0.61 11.75 6.58
C ASP A 226 0.65 10.25 6.26
N ASN A 227 -0.15 9.46 6.97
CA ASN A 227 -0.13 7.99 6.86
C ASN A 227 -1.23 7.44 5.93
N LYS A 228 -2.16 8.30 5.50
CA LYS A 228 -3.24 7.94 4.57
C LYS A 228 -4.00 6.66 4.97
N PRO A 229 -4.50 6.55 6.21
CA PRO A 229 -5.33 5.42 6.62
C PRO A 229 -6.55 5.28 5.69
N SER A 230 -6.92 4.04 5.37
CA SER A 230 -8.16 3.77 4.66
C SER A 230 -9.37 3.95 5.57
N LEU A 231 -9.24 3.63 6.86
CA LEU A 231 -10.32 3.67 7.85
C LEU A 231 -9.87 4.38 9.14
N VAL A 232 -10.76 5.18 9.73
CA VAL A 232 -10.63 5.68 11.10
C VAL A 232 -11.57 4.91 12.02
N VAL A 233 -11.00 4.23 13.02
CA VAL A 233 -11.74 3.60 14.12
C VAL A 233 -11.79 4.60 15.27
N VAL A 234 -12.99 5.06 15.61
CA VAL A 234 -13.22 5.96 16.74
C VAL A 234 -13.56 5.11 17.95
N GLY A 235 -12.75 5.18 19.00
CA GLY A 235 -12.99 4.45 20.24
C GLY A 235 -13.66 5.30 21.32
N GLY A 236 -14.46 4.65 22.15
CA GLY A 236 -15.04 5.25 23.35
C GLY A 236 -16.33 6.03 23.10
N GLU A 237 -16.67 6.92 24.02
CA GLU A 237 -17.86 7.74 23.94
C GLU A 237 -17.68 8.97 23.04
N MET A 238 -18.77 9.38 22.40
CA MET A 238 -18.82 10.59 21.57
C MET A 238 -19.07 11.82 22.44
N ASP A 239 -18.07 12.23 23.20
CA ASP A 239 -18.08 13.52 23.89
C ASP A 239 -17.96 14.69 22.88
N GLU A 240 -18.13 15.93 23.37
CA GLU A 240 -18.09 17.12 22.51
C GLU A 240 -16.71 17.33 21.87
N ASP A 241 -15.63 17.00 22.57
CA ASP A 241 -14.26 17.10 22.03
C ASP A 241 -14.05 16.12 20.87
N CYS A 242 -14.53 14.87 21.02
CA CYS A 242 -14.52 13.84 19.99
C CYS A 242 -15.36 14.27 18.78
N LYS A 243 -16.61 14.71 19.00
CA LYS A 243 -17.48 15.22 17.92
C LYS A 243 -16.80 16.34 17.13
N ASN A 244 -16.22 17.31 17.83
CA ASN A 244 -15.53 18.44 17.20
C ASN A 244 -14.30 18.00 16.39
N ALA A 245 -13.55 16.99 16.86
CA ALA A 245 -12.43 16.42 16.12
C ALA A 245 -12.91 15.72 14.83
N LEU A 246 -13.97 14.92 14.91
CA LEU A 246 -14.52 14.19 13.76
C LEU A 246 -15.19 15.11 12.74
N ILE A 247 -15.85 16.18 13.18
CA ILE A 247 -16.40 17.22 12.30
C ILE A 247 -15.26 17.85 11.51
N GLN A 248 -14.14 18.19 12.15
CA GLN A 248 -13.00 18.75 11.44
C GLN A 248 -12.35 17.76 10.48
N LEU A 249 -12.28 16.48 10.85
CA LEU A 249 -11.84 15.44 9.93
C LEU A 249 -12.75 15.36 8.70
N LYS A 250 -14.07 15.46 8.87
CA LYS A 250 -15.03 15.48 7.76
C LYS A 250 -14.97 16.76 6.91
N GLN A 251 -14.66 17.90 7.51
CA GLN A 251 -14.41 19.14 6.77
C GLN A 251 -13.09 19.09 5.99
N PHE A 252 -12.07 18.41 6.54
CA PHE A 252 -10.82 18.13 5.83
C PHE A 252 -11.04 17.15 4.69
N ASP A 253 -11.82 16.09 4.95
CA ASP A 253 -12.08 15.02 4.02
C ASP A 253 -13.47 14.39 4.23
N LYS A 254 -14.43 14.85 3.42
CA LYS A 254 -15.81 14.36 3.49
C LYS A 254 -15.93 12.85 3.23
N TYR A 255 -14.97 12.26 2.52
CA TYR A 255 -14.95 10.84 2.19
C TYR A 255 -14.35 9.96 3.29
N ALA A 256 -13.78 10.52 4.36
CA ALA A 256 -13.20 9.75 5.46
C ALA A 256 -14.13 8.61 5.94
N LYS A 257 -13.68 7.36 5.81
CA LYS A 257 -14.39 6.20 6.35
C LYS A 257 -14.18 6.16 7.86
N MET A 258 -15.27 6.09 8.61
CA MET A 258 -15.24 6.10 10.08
C MET A 258 -16.16 5.04 10.63
N ILE A 259 -15.75 4.40 11.72
CA ILE A 259 -16.56 3.45 12.50
C ILE A 259 -16.40 3.78 13.99
N LEU A 260 -17.51 3.82 14.73
CA LEU A 260 -17.51 4.06 16.17
C LEU A 260 -17.59 2.74 16.93
N ILE A 261 -16.59 2.46 17.77
CA ILE A 261 -16.55 1.33 18.68
C ILE A 261 -16.59 1.83 20.12
N LYS A 262 -17.79 1.85 20.70
CA LYS A 262 -18.02 2.36 22.06
C LYS A 262 -17.41 1.48 23.15
N SER A 263 -17.46 0.17 22.97
CA SER A 263 -17.04 -0.79 24.00
C SER A 263 -16.29 -1.96 23.35
N PRO A 264 -14.94 -1.92 23.34
CA PRO A 264 -14.11 -2.97 22.77
C PRO A 264 -14.02 -4.15 23.74
N GLU A 265 -15.13 -4.83 23.98
CA GLU A 265 -15.15 -5.99 24.87
C GLU A 265 -14.53 -7.21 24.17
N PRO A 266 -13.66 -8.00 24.83
CA PRO A 266 -13.07 -9.20 24.25
C PRO A 266 -14.11 -10.18 23.69
N GLN A 267 -15.28 -10.28 24.32
CA GLN A 267 -16.39 -11.14 23.90
C GLN A 267 -16.98 -10.75 22.53
N LYS A 268 -16.90 -9.47 22.16
CA LYS A 268 -17.44 -8.93 20.90
C LYS A 268 -16.37 -8.75 19.83
N ARG A 269 -15.11 -9.11 20.13
CA ARG A 269 -13.93 -8.95 19.26
C ARG A 269 -14.18 -9.40 17.83
N GLN A 270 -14.72 -10.62 17.64
CA GLN A 270 -14.97 -11.17 16.31
C GLN A 270 -15.97 -10.33 15.51
N ALA A 271 -17.06 -9.91 16.14
CA ALA A 271 -18.09 -9.08 15.52
C ALA A 271 -17.54 -7.70 15.14
N ILE A 272 -16.80 -7.06 16.06
CA ILE A 272 -16.13 -5.77 15.85
C ILE A 272 -15.15 -5.85 14.67
N LEU A 273 -14.27 -6.86 14.65
CA LEU A 273 -13.31 -7.04 13.56
C LEU A 273 -13.98 -7.32 12.22
N THR A 274 -15.12 -8.02 12.22
CA THR A 274 -15.92 -8.27 11.00
C THR A 274 -16.53 -6.98 10.46
N GLU A 275 -17.03 -6.11 11.33
CA GLU A 275 -17.57 -4.80 10.94
C GLU A 275 -16.48 -3.86 10.41
N ILE A 276 -15.34 -3.81 11.11
CA ILE A 276 -14.15 -3.07 10.68
C ILE A 276 -13.70 -3.56 9.31
N LYS A 277 -13.60 -4.88 9.09
CA LYS A 277 -13.27 -5.47 7.80
C LYS A 277 -14.21 -5.00 6.70
N LYS A 278 -15.53 -5.02 6.95
CA LYS A 278 -16.54 -4.61 5.97
C LYS A 278 -16.34 -3.16 5.52
N ILE A 279 -16.12 -2.24 6.46
CA ILE A 279 -15.96 -0.81 6.15
C ILE A 279 -14.59 -0.52 5.55
N TYR A 280 -13.53 -1.16 6.08
CA TYR A 280 -12.17 -1.05 5.55
C TYR A 280 -12.13 -1.37 4.06
N ASN A 281 -12.77 -2.47 3.65
CA ASN A 281 -12.78 -2.96 2.26
C ASN A 281 -13.72 -2.20 1.31
N ARG A 282 -14.48 -1.21 1.79
CA ARG A 282 -15.36 -0.41 0.94
C ARG A 282 -14.54 0.54 0.05
N LYS A 283 -14.72 0.43 -1.26
CA LYS A 283 -14.01 1.20 -2.30
C LYS A 283 -14.88 2.36 -2.80
N GLN A 284 -14.82 3.50 -2.13
CA GLN A 284 -15.68 4.66 -2.42
C GLN A 284 -15.50 5.21 -3.85
N TRP A 285 -14.31 5.06 -4.43
CA TRP A 285 -14.01 5.48 -5.80
C TRP A 285 -14.63 4.59 -6.89
N LEU A 286 -15.14 3.41 -6.52
CA LEU A 286 -15.90 2.53 -7.42
C LEU A 286 -17.41 2.72 -7.30
N GLU A 287 -17.88 3.40 -6.26
CA GLU A 287 -19.29 3.67 -6.08
C GLU A 287 -19.66 4.84 -6.99
N GLU A 288 -20.65 4.66 -7.87
CA GLU A 288 -21.19 5.75 -8.68
C GLU A 288 -21.48 6.94 -7.75
N ILE A 289 -20.87 8.09 -8.05
CA ILE A 289 -21.23 9.35 -7.40
C ILE A 289 -22.66 9.65 -7.86
N LYS A 290 -23.64 9.17 -7.10
CA LYS A 290 -25.06 9.47 -7.27
C LYS A 290 -25.37 10.90 -6.85
#